data_AF-M4RUN0-F1
#
_entry.id   AF-M4RUN0-F1
#
_cell.length_a   1.000
_cell.length_b   1.000
_cell.length_c   1.000
_cell.angle_alpha   90.00
_cell.angle_beta   90.00
_cell.angle_gamma   90.00
#
_symmetry.space_group_name_H-M   'P 1'
#
loop_
_entity.id
_entity.type
_entity.pdbx_description
1 polymer ?
#
loop_
_entity_poly.entity_id
_entity_poly.type
_entity_poly.pdbx_seq_one_letter_code
_entity_poly.pdbx_strand_id
1 'polypeptide(L)'
;MTDSSQKNNTSSLKQRIAKSLNNDNLNLAQYLLKELLETEPDNIKARKKLAALLFAQGDYMQSKQLLIRGIELHPAKGDLRLMLARLYMVQKNRHSP
;
A
#
# COMPACT_ATOMS: atom_id res chain seq x y z
N MET A 1 -0.93 28.32 12.79
CA MET A 1 0.04 28.55 11.70
C MET A 1 1.08 27.41 11.70
N THR A 2 0.74 26.24 11.14
CA THR A 2 1.69 25.12 10.96
C THR A 2 1.17 24.20 9.85
N ASP A 3 1.24 24.62 8.59
CA ASP A 3 0.80 23.75 7.47
C ASP A 3 1.79 23.76 6.28
N SER A 4 2.75 24.69 6.28
CA SER A 4 3.78 24.79 5.24
C SER A 4 4.94 23.82 5.45
N SER A 5 5.25 23.41 6.68
CA SER A 5 6.38 22.51 6.97
C SER A 5 6.06 21.04 6.70
N GLN A 6 4.82 20.59 6.93
CA GLN A 6 4.43 19.21 6.63
C GLN A 6 4.24 18.96 5.12
N LYS A 7 3.69 19.92 4.37
CA LYS A 7 3.56 19.81 2.91
C LYS A 7 4.90 19.63 2.19
N ASN A 8 5.95 20.32 2.63
CA ASN A 8 7.29 20.19 2.05
C ASN A 8 7.90 18.81 2.34
N ASN A 9 7.68 18.26 3.53
CA ASN A 9 8.16 16.92 3.92
C ASN A 9 7.35 15.80 3.26
N THR A 10 6.04 15.95 3.11
CA THR A 10 5.20 14.95 2.44
C THR A 10 5.45 14.93 0.92
N SER A 11 5.72 16.09 0.31
CA SER A 11 6.12 16.16 -1.10
C SER A 11 7.46 15.45 -1.33
N SER A 12 8.44 15.67 -0.44
CA SER A 12 9.73 14.96 -0.50
C SER A 12 9.59 13.47 -0.20
N LEU A 13 8.69 13.06 0.72
CA LEU A 13 8.39 11.66 1.00
C LEU A 13 7.77 10.95 -0.23
N LYS A 14 6.77 11.56 -0.87
CA LYS A 14 6.12 11.02 -2.08
C LYS A 14 7.13 10.87 -3.23
N GLN A 15 8.06 11.82 -3.39
CA GLN A 15 9.15 11.72 -4.36
C GLN A 15 10.11 10.57 -4.04
N ARG A 16 10.51 10.40 -2.77
CA ARG A 16 11.36 9.29 -2.32
C ARG A 16 10.68 7.94 -2.57
N ILE A 17 9.38 7.81 -2.26
CA ILE A 17 8.59 6.61 -2.56
C ILE A 17 8.65 6.30 -4.06
N ALA A 18 8.40 7.29 -4.92
CA ALA A 18 8.44 7.10 -6.37
C ALA A 18 9.83 6.63 -6.84
N LYS A 19 10.90 7.27 -6.35
CA LYS A 19 12.27 6.88 -6.67
C LYS A 19 12.60 5.46 -6.19
N SER A 20 12.19 5.10 -4.98
CA SER A 20 12.41 3.76 -4.42
C SER A 20 11.67 2.68 -5.19
N LEU A 21 10.44 2.95 -5.63
CA LEU A 21 9.68 2.03 -6.49
C LEU A 21 10.29 1.87 -7.88
N ASN A 22 10.86 2.93 -8.46
CA ASN A 22 11.50 2.88 -9.78
C ASN A 22 12.87 2.19 -9.77
N ASN A 23 13.57 2.25 -8.64
CA ASN A 23 14.91 1.68 -8.48
C ASN A 23 14.87 0.24 -7.90
N ASP A 24 13.70 -0.41 -7.91
CA ASP A 24 13.45 -1.73 -7.29
C ASP A 24 13.90 -1.86 -5.83
N ASN A 25 14.01 -0.73 -5.12
CA ASN A 25 14.33 -0.68 -3.70
C ASN A 25 13.06 -0.95 -2.87
N LEU A 26 12.53 -2.17 -3.00
CA LEU A 26 11.24 -2.58 -2.46
C LEU A 26 11.15 -2.41 -0.94
N ASN A 27 12.23 -2.71 -0.20
CA ASN A 27 12.25 -2.55 1.26
C ASN A 27 12.10 -1.09 1.68
N LEU A 28 12.82 -0.18 1.01
CA LEU A 28 12.71 1.25 1.28
C LEU A 28 11.34 1.79 0.86
N ALA A 29 10.82 1.35 -0.29
CA ALA A 29 9.48 1.73 -0.73
C ALA A 29 8.41 1.29 0.28
N GLN A 30 8.54 0.08 0.84
CA GLN A 30 7.64 -0.44 1.86
C GLN A 30 7.66 0.42 3.12
N TYR A 31 8.86 0.73 3.64
CA TYR A 31 9.04 1.59 4.81
C TYR A 31 8.40 2.97 4.61
N LEU A 32 8.72 3.64 3.51
CA LEU A 32 8.22 4.99 3.24
C LEU A 32 6.70 5.02 2.99
N LEU A 33 6.13 3.94 2.41
CA LEU A 33 4.68 3.81 2.26
C LEU A 33 3.97 3.61 3.59
N LYS A 34 4.59 2.93 4.57
CA LYS A 34 4.07 2.82 5.94
C LYS A 34 4.07 4.20 6.63
N GLU A 35 5.19 4.92 6.56
CA GLU A 35 5.32 6.29 7.09
C GLU A 35 4.28 7.24 6.47
N LEU A 36 4.03 7.13 5.15
CA LEU A 36 2.99 7.91 4.49
C LEU A 36 1.58 7.56 4.97
N LEU A 37 1.31 6.31 5.35
CA LEU A 37 0.00 5.91 5.88
C LEU A 37 -0.19 6.27 7.35
N GLU A 38 0.89 6.47 8.11
CA GLU A 38 0.81 7.03 9.46
C GLU A 38 0.36 8.49 9.43
N THR A 39 0.85 9.26 8.44
CA THR A 39 0.53 10.68 8.27
C THR A 39 -0.75 10.92 7.44
N GLU A 40 -1.01 10.07 6.45
CA GLU A 40 -2.22 10.09 5.63
C GLU A 40 -2.96 8.73 5.70
N PRO A 41 -3.62 8.39 6.83
CA PRO A 41 -4.34 7.11 6.98
C PRO A 41 -5.42 6.88 5.93
N ASP A 42 -5.95 7.95 5.32
CA ASP A 42 -6.99 7.86 4.29
C ASP A 42 -6.45 7.72 2.86
N ASN A 43 -5.12 7.70 2.68
CA ASN A 43 -4.49 7.64 1.37
C ASN A 43 -4.63 6.26 0.72
N ILE A 44 -5.71 6.07 -0.04
CA ILE A 44 -5.99 4.85 -0.81
C ILE A 44 -4.83 4.50 -1.75
N LYS A 45 -4.19 5.50 -2.38
CA LYS A 45 -3.11 5.26 -3.35
C LYS A 45 -1.89 4.64 -2.67
N ALA A 46 -1.51 5.15 -1.50
CA ALA A 46 -0.42 4.60 -0.69
C ALA A 46 -0.76 3.19 -0.19
N ARG A 47 -1.98 3.00 0.32
CA ARG A 47 -2.48 1.69 0.80
C ARG A 47 -2.44 0.63 -0.30
N LYS A 48 -2.91 0.95 -1.51
CA LYS A 48 -2.85 0.05 -2.67
C LYS A 48 -1.42 -0.29 -3.06
N LYS A 49 -0.52 0.70 -3.11
CA LYS A 49 0.89 0.48 -3.45
C LYS A 49 1.56 -0.45 -2.44
N LEU A 50 1.32 -0.24 -1.15
CA LEU A 50 1.87 -1.08 -0.09
C LEU A 50 1.31 -2.51 -0.15
N ALA A 51 0.00 -2.65 -0.35
CA ALA A 51 -0.63 -3.96 -0.51
C ALA A 51 -0.09 -4.73 -1.73
N ALA A 52 0.09 -4.06 -2.87
CA ALA A 52 0.66 -4.67 -4.07
C ALA A 52 2.12 -5.10 -3.87
N LEU A 53 2.91 -4.30 -3.16
CA LEU A 53 4.30 -4.60 -2.84
C LEU A 53 4.41 -5.84 -1.94
N LEU A 54 3.62 -5.88 -0.86
CA LEU A 54 3.55 -7.02 0.05
C LEU A 54 3.09 -8.30 -0.66
N PHE A 55 2.10 -8.16 -1.55
CA PHE A 55 1.64 -9.27 -2.38
C PHE A 55 2.77 -9.84 -3.27
N ALA A 56 3.55 -8.96 -3.92
CA ALA A 56 4.68 -9.37 -4.75
C ALA A 56 5.80 -10.05 -3.94
N GLN A 57 5.96 -9.67 -2.67
CA GLN A 57 6.91 -10.29 -1.73
C GLN A 57 6.40 -11.60 -1.11
N GLY A 58 5.17 -12.02 -1.42
CA GLY A 58 4.54 -13.21 -0.84
C GLY A 58 3.95 -12.99 0.55
N ASP A 59 3.99 -11.77 1.09
CA ASP A 59 3.34 -11.40 2.34
C ASP A 59 1.85 -11.11 2.11
N TYR A 60 1.12 -12.19 1.83
CA TYR A 60 -0.31 -12.12 1.56
C TYR A 60 -1.12 -11.73 2.79
N MET A 61 -0.62 -11.97 4.01
CA MET A 61 -1.34 -11.65 5.24
C MET A 61 -1.40 -10.14 5.46
N GLN A 62 -0.25 -9.44 5.42
CA GLN A 62 -0.25 -7.99 5.56
C GLN A 62 -0.93 -7.30 4.36
N SER A 63 -0.74 -7.83 3.15
CA SER A 63 -1.44 -7.32 1.96
C SER A 63 -2.96 -7.37 2.12
N LYS A 64 -3.50 -8.51 2.59
CA LYS A 64 -4.92 -8.69 2.86
C LYS A 64 -5.45 -7.70 3.90
N GLN A 65 -4.75 -7.52 5.02
CA GLN A 65 -5.17 -6.59 6.08
C GLN A 65 -5.28 -5.15 5.56
N LEU A 66 -4.30 -4.69 4.77
CA LEU A 66 -4.34 -3.37 4.15
C LEU A 66 -5.54 -3.21 3.21
N LEU A 67 -5.83 -4.22 2.40
CA LEU A 67 -6.96 -4.17 1.46
C LEU A 67 -8.30 -4.16 2.20
N ILE A 68 -8.48 -4.99 3.22
CA ILE A 68 -9.69 -5.00 4.06
C ILE A 68 -9.90 -3.63 4.70
N ARG A 69 -8.86 -3.08 5.34
CA ARG A 69 -8.96 -1.75 5.96
C ARG A 69 -9.28 -0.65 4.94
N GLY A 70 -8.73 -0.76 3.74
CA GLY A 70 -9.06 0.15 2.65
C GLY A 70 -10.53 0.07 2.23
N ILE A 71 -11.11 -1.13 2.18
CA ILE A 71 -12.51 -1.36 1.83
C ILE A 71 -13.43 -0.83 2.91
N GLU A 72 -13.08 -1.01 4.20
CA GLU A 72 -13.83 -0.44 5.32
C GLU A 72 -13.89 1.09 5.27
N LEU A 73 -12.75 1.73 4.98
CA LEU A 73 -12.66 3.20 4.88
C LEU A 73 -13.30 3.74 3.60
N HIS A 74 -13.20 2.99 2.50
CA HIS A 74 -13.69 3.40 1.19
C HIS A 74 -14.51 2.31 0.50
N PRO A 75 -15.75 2.04 0.95
CA PRO A 75 -16.57 0.97 0.41
C PRO A 75 -16.92 1.12 -1.08
N ALA A 76 -16.83 2.33 -1.64
CA ALA A 76 -17.09 2.59 -3.06
C ALA A 76 -15.90 2.25 -3.99
N LYS A 77 -14.70 2.02 -3.44
CA LYS A 77 -13.47 1.80 -4.23
C LYS A 77 -13.36 0.31 -4.63
N GLY A 78 -13.94 -0.02 -5.78
CA GLY A 78 -14.00 -1.39 -6.29
C GLY A 78 -12.64 -2.01 -6.62
N ASP A 79 -11.62 -1.19 -6.90
CA ASP A 79 -10.25 -1.62 -7.16
C ASP A 79 -9.61 -2.36 -5.97
N LEU A 80 -9.92 -1.97 -4.73
CA LEU A 80 -9.46 -2.68 -3.53
C LEU A 80 -10.06 -4.09 -3.44
N ARG A 81 -11.35 -4.24 -3.78
CA ARG A 81 -12.01 -5.55 -3.85
C ARG A 81 -11.40 -6.44 -4.93
N LEU A 82 -11.07 -5.87 -6.09
CA LEU A 82 -10.39 -6.61 -7.16
C LEU A 82 -9.00 -7.10 -6.74
N MET A 83 -8.22 -6.27 -6.05
CA MET A 83 -6.91 -6.67 -5.51
C MET A 83 -7.06 -7.80 -4.47
N LEU A 84 -8.07 -7.71 -3.59
CA LEU A 84 -8.32 -8.72 -2.58
C LEU A 84 -8.78 -10.05 -3.20
N ALA A 85 -9.62 -10.01 -4.24
CA ALA A 85 -10.02 -11.19 -4.99
C ALA A 85 -8.82 -11.90 -5.64
N ARG A 86 -7.92 -11.13 -6.30
CA ARG A 86 -6.67 -11.68 -6.87
C ARG A 86 -5.80 -12.35 -5.80
N LEU A 87 -5.70 -11.75 -4.62
CA LEU A 87 -4.97 -12.31 -3.50
C LEU A 87 -5.53 -13.67 -3.08
N TYR A 88 -6.86 -13.78 -2.94
CA TYR A 88 -7.50 -15.05 -2.61
C TYR A 88 -7.32 -16.13 -3.67
N MET A 89 -7.33 -15.77 -4.96
CA MET A 89 -7.05 -16.72 -6.03
C MET A 89 -5.64 -17.32 -5.93
N VAL A 90 -4.63 -16.48 -5.67
CA VAL A 90 -3.26 -16.97 -5.50
C VAL A 90 -3.12 -17.86 -4.27
N GLN A 91 -3.74 -17.48 -3.14
CA GLN A 91 -3.70 -18.33 -1.94
C GLN A 91 -4.38 -19.69 -2.16
N LYS A 92 -5.53 -19.71 -2.84
CA LYS A 92 -6.23 -20.96 -3.18
C LYS A 92 -5.37 -21.87 -4.05
N ASN A 93 -4.71 -21.31 -5.07
CA ASN A 93 -3.85 -22.08 -5.97
C ASN A 93 -2.61 -22.67 -5.28
N ARG A 94 -2.10 -22.01 -4.23
CA ARG A 94 -0.95 -22.51 -3.45
C ARG A 94 -1.31 -23.65 -2.47
N HIS A 95 -2.59 -23.86 -2.18
CA HIS A 95 -3.07 -24.94 -1.32
C HIS A 95 -3.52 -26.18 -2.12
N SER A 96 -3.19 -26.23 -3.41
CA SER A 96 -3.42 -27.44 -4.22
C SER A 96 -2.21 -28.38 -4.05
N PRO A 97 -2.41 -29.60 -3.50
CA PRO A 97 -1.34 -30.59 -3.31
C PRO A 97 -0.79 -31.13 -4.62
#